data_AF-A0A645G3K4-F1
#
_entry.id   AF-A0A645G3K4-F1
#
_cell.length_a   1.000
_cell.length_b   1.000
_cell.length_c   1.000
_cell.angle_alpha   90.00
_cell.angle_beta   90.00
_cell.angle_gamma   90.00
#
_symmetry.space_group_name_H-M   'P 1'
#
loop_
_entity.id
_entity.type
_entity.pdbx_description
1 polymer ?
#
loop_
_entity_poly.entity_id
_entity_poly.type
_entity_poly.pdbx_seq_one_letter_code
_entity_poly.pdbx_strand_id
1 'polypeptide(L)' 'MSEIAKTPEPPYYAVIFSSHRTEGDNGYSEMAERMVALASEQPGFLGIESARERNKSR' A
#
# COMPACT_ATOMS: atom_id res chain seq x y z
N MET A 1 12.11 5.79 7.41
CA MET A 1 10.97 6.64 7.84
C MET A 1 9.84 5.66 8.11
N SER A 2 9.21 5.71 9.29
CA SER A 2 8.28 4.68 9.78
C SER A 2 7.27 4.26 8.69
N GLU A 3 7.23 2.96 8.36
CA GLU A 3 6.38 2.35 7.32
C GLU A 3 4.90 2.22 7.73
N ILE A 4 4.51 2.82 8.86
CA ILE A 4 3.23 2.63 9.55
C ILE A 4 2.42 3.93 9.52
N ALA A 5 1.15 3.84 9.13
CA ALA A 5 0.23 4.97 9.05
C ALA A 5 -0.14 5.47 10.45
N LYS A 6 -0.30 6.79 10.59
CA LYS A 6 -0.77 7.40 11.84
C LYS A 6 -2.30 7.43 11.84
N THR A 7 -2.92 6.36 12.29
CA THR A 7 -4.38 6.28 12.40
C THR A 7 -4.88 6.87 13.72
N PRO A 8 -6.12 7.41 13.76
CA PRO A 8 -6.77 7.79 15.00
C PRO A 8 -7.13 6.56 15.84
N GLU A 9 -7.57 6.77 17.08
CA GLU A 9 -8.20 5.71 17.85
C GLU A 9 -9.42 5.14 17.10
N PRO A 10 -9.66 3.81 17.16
CA PRO A 10 -10.83 3.19 16.52
C PRO A 10 -12.18 3.83 16.92
N PRO A 11 -13.22 3.74 16.06
CA PRO A 11 -13.29 2.90 14.87
C PRO A 11 -12.84 3.61 13.57
N TYR A 12 -12.11 2.87 12.75
CA TYR A 12 -11.82 3.19 11.36
C TYR A 12 -11.81 1.91 10.52
N TYR A 13 -11.86 2.06 9.20
CA TYR A 13 -11.78 0.92 8.29
C TYR A 13 -10.36 0.76 7.74
N ALA A 14 -9.93 -0.50 7.63
CA ALA A 14 -8.73 -0.88 6.90
C ALA A 14 -9.14 -1.63 5.63
N VAL A 15 -8.60 -1.20 4.49
CA VAL A 15 -8.78 -1.89 3.20
C VAL A 15 -7.49 -2.62 2.88
N ILE A 16 -7.56 -3.95 2.81
CA ILE A 16 -6.39 -4.81 2.60
C ILE A 16 -6.44 -5.34 1.17
N PHE A 17 -5.46 -4.94 0.36
CA PHE A 17 -5.27 -5.43 -0.99
C PHE A 17 -4.06 -6.36 -1.07
N SER A 18 -4.30 -7.63 -1.37
CA SER A 18 -3.26 -8.64 -1.55
C SER A 18 -3.18 -9.05 -3.01
N SER A 19 -1.97 -9.12 -3.56
CA SER A 19 -1.76 -9.55 -4.95
C SER A 19 -0.56 -10.48 -5.07
N HIS A 20 -0.65 -11.44 -6.00
CA HIS A 20 0.48 -12.26 -6.41
C HIS A 20 1.11 -11.60 -7.65
N ARG A 21 2.37 -11.18 -7.53
CA ARG A 21 3.11 -10.57 -8.63
C ARG A 21 3.67 -11.66 -9.52
N THR A 22 3.45 -11.55 -10.83
CA THR A 22 4.14 -12.37 -11.83
C THR A 22 5.57 -11.85 -12.05
N GLU A 23 6.45 -12.67 -12.62
CA GLU A 23 7.79 -12.21 -13.01
C GLU A 23 7.71 -11.08 -14.04
N GLY A 24 8.59 -10.10 -13.89
CA GLY A 24 8.50 -8.82 -14.59
C GLY A 24 7.54 -7.88 -13.87
N ASP A 25 8.06 -6.74 -13.41
CA ASP A 25 7.24 -5.68 -12.82
C ASP A 25 6.48 -4.93 -13.94
N ASN A 26 5.48 -5.61 -14.52
CA ASN A 26 4.74 -5.26 -15.73
C ASN A 26 3.86 -4.00 -15.56
N GLY A 27 4.45 -2.89 -15.11
CA GLY A 27 3.75 -1.65 -14.76
C GLY A 27 3.01 -1.71 -13.42
N TYR A 28 3.12 -2.81 -12.67
CA TYR A 28 2.39 -2.96 -11.41
C TYR A 28 2.84 -1.92 -10.38
N SER A 29 4.14 -1.67 -10.24
CA SER A 29 4.65 -0.65 -9.33
C SER A 29 4.14 0.76 -9.67
N GLU A 30 4.12 1.14 -10.95
CA GLU A 30 3.60 2.44 -11.39
C GLU A 30 2.08 2.55 -11.11
N MET A 31 1.33 1.48 -11.36
CA MET A 31 -0.09 1.43 -11.03
C MET A 31 -0.36 1.46 -9.52
N ALA A 32 0.46 0.78 -8.72
CA ALA A 32 0.36 0.85 -7.28
C ALA A 32 0.55 2.30 -6.82
N GLU A 33 1.61 2.97 -7.26
CA GLU A 33 1.87 4.38 -6.91
C GLU A 33 0.72 5.31 -7.33
N ARG A 34 0.18 5.13 -8.54
CA ARG A 34 -0.96 5.92 -9.01
C ARG A 34 -2.23 5.69 -8.19
N MET A 35 -2.49 4.44 -7.79
CA MET A 35 -3.62 4.13 -6.91
C MET A 35 -3.48 4.82 -5.55
N VAL A 36 -2.27 4.84 -4.98
CA VAL A 36 -2.01 5.56 -3.72
C VAL A 36 -2.26 7.06 -3.89
N ALA A 37 -1.77 7.65 -4.99
CA ALA A 37 -1.94 9.08 -5.24
C ALA A 37 -3.42 9.45 -5.28
N LEU A 38 -4.24 8.71 -6.02
CA LEU A 38 -5.68 8.93 -6.10
C LEU A 38 -6.41 8.71 -4.77
N ALA A 39 -6.02 7.67 -4.02
CA ALA A 39 -6.59 7.41 -2.70
C ALA A 39 -6.28 8.55 -1.71
N SER A 40 -5.09 9.14 -1.79
CA SER A 40 -4.66 10.22 -0.91
C SER A 40 -5.43 11.53 -1.11
N GLU A 41 -6.05 11.72 -2.28
CA GLU A 41 -6.92 12.86 -2.57
C GLU A 41 -8.33 12.70 -1.97
N GLN A 42 -8.71 11.50 -1.55
CA GLN A 42 -10.06 11.24 -1.05
C GLN A 42 -10.24 11.74 0.39
N PRO A 43 -11.37 12.42 0.70
CA PRO A 43 -11.69 12.79 2.07
C PRO A 43 -11.75 11.56 2.99
N GLY A 44 -11.06 11.64 4.13
CA GLY A 44 -11.02 10.55 5.11
C GLY A 44 -9.93 9.50 4.87
N PHE A 45 -9.04 9.69 3.89
CA PHE A 45 -7.83 8.88 3.77
C PHE A 45 -6.94 9.06 5.01
N LEU A 46 -6.64 7.95 5.69
CA LEU A 46 -5.89 7.94 6.96
C LEU A 46 -4.40 7.63 6.77
N GLY A 47 -4.02 7.05 5.63
CA GLY A 47 -2.66 6.63 5.32
C GLY A 47 -2.62 5.30 4.59
N ILE A 48 -1.40 4.86 4.26
CA ILE A 48 -1.16 3.61 3.57
C ILE A 48 0.08 2.93 4.13
N GLU A 49 0.05 1.60 4.12
CA GLU A 49 1.17 0.73 4.42
C GLU A 49 1.33 -0.25 3.27
N SER A 50 2.57 -0.45 2.81
CA SER A 50 2.87 -1.38 1.74
C SER A 50 3.95 -2.35 2.19
N ALA A 51 3.61 -3.64 2.24
CA ALA A 51 4.57 -4.70 2.48
C ALA A 51 4.83 -5.47 1.18
N ARG A 52 6.11 -5.74 0.89
CA ARG A 52 6.52 -6.63 -0.20
C ARG A 52 7.52 -7.64 0.31
N GLU A 53 7.39 -8.87 -0.15
CA GLU A 53 8.37 -9.90 0.15
C GLU A 53 9.70 -9.52 -0.50
N ARG A 54 10.72 -9.32 0.32
CA ARG A 54 12.10 -9.31 -0.13
C ARG A 54 12.57 -10.75 -0.04
N ASN A 55 12.59 -11.47 -1.16
CA ASN A 55 13.27 -12.76 -1.25
C ASN A 55 14.77 -12.52 -0.98
N LYS A 56 15.16 -12.51 0.29
CA LYS A 56 16.54 -12.71 0.70
C LYS A 56 16.78 -14.21 0.56
N SER A 57 17.36 -14.60 -0.57
CA SER A 57 18.02 -15.91 -0.66
C SER A 57 19.00 -15.98 0.52
N ARG A 58 18.71 -16.86 1.47
CA ARG A 58 19.70 -17.32 2.43
C ARG A 58 20.69 -18.22 1.73
#